data_AF-D7FWM1-F1
#
_entry.id   AF-D7FWM1-F1
#
_cell.length_a   1.000
_cell.length_b   1.000
_cell.length_c   1.000
_cell.angle_alpha   90.00
_cell.angle_beta   90.00
_cell.angle_gamma   90.00
#
_symmetry.space_group_name_H-M   'P 1'
#
loop_
_entity.id
_entity.type
_entity.pdbx_description
1 polymer ?
#
loop_
_entity_poly.entity_id
_entity_poly.type
_entity_poly.pdbx_seq_one_letter_code
_entity_poly.pdbx_strand_id
1 'polypeptide(L)'
;MRRRAAMRRCGVVHSWGSKGNPNVMAATADGGVCEIKMDDSGRLTHIWWQTREQPFMDEFSVHRAPASSDQKHPSTNMEYTAVGDIPGIVDTLREAYLSGTTRSLEWRRKQLNALRRMCEENEDAMVDALKKDLRRCYNTAVTYELWDIIAQIGYMEDNLEKMAKNEKMPAPLALKPLSFEVWKEPFGVVTIIAPWNFPFSLLLNPVAGALAAGNTCVLKPSEVSSASGQLIAELVPKYLEPTVARVVTGGVAQTTELLAQKVDSIMYTGGGKVARIVMAAAAKNLTPVTLELGGKCPTYVDESADLQVAARRIANYKNVNAGQVCIAPDHVLIHHKVRDAFLVHLKVEHARIFPGKEQESETKCRIINTAHFGRLQGLLEGHGGEVVIEGETSEKDLFFGFTVIADPSPDSPLMQEEIFGPVLPVMAVNSVEEAIAFCRSRPTPLAAYVFERNPAVGEKWLKEVASGGACVNDCIVHILSTEEGFGGKGESGMGFSRGKASFDTFTHRKTIAFQSASFDPLAKYPNTDPIPALMKMMITQRFPAWIKPVFRGTLGAAAAVLALLVTKHVSVSISFH
;
A
#
# COMPACT_ATOMS: atom_id res chain seq x y z
N MET A 1 -28.95 17.91 27.85
CA MET A 1 -29.04 16.87 26.78
C MET A 1 -27.70 16.20 26.45
N ARG A 2 -26.55 16.90 26.47
CA ARG A 2 -25.23 16.33 26.10
C ARG A 2 -24.74 15.17 26.98
N ARG A 3 -24.97 15.21 28.30
CA ARG A 3 -24.55 14.17 29.26
C ARG A 3 -25.21 12.79 28.99
N ARG A 4 -26.52 12.75 28.70
CA ARG A 4 -27.25 11.50 28.42
C ARG A 4 -26.89 10.88 27.07
N ALA A 5 -26.54 11.71 26.07
CA ALA A 5 -26.13 11.23 24.76
C ALA A 5 -24.73 10.61 24.78
N ALA A 6 -23.81 11.16 25.57
CA ALA A 6 -22.48 10.57 25.79
C ALA A 6 -22.56 9.21 26.50
N MET A 7 -23.36 9.11 27.56
CA MET A 7 -23.53 7.84 28.31
C MET A 7 -24.08 6.69 27.45
N ARG A 8 -25.00 6.99 26.51
CA ARG A 8 -25.54 5.96 25.59
C ARG A 8 -24.51 5.44 24.59
N ARG A 9 -23.54 6.26 24.17
CA ARG A 9 -22.46 5.82 23.27
C ARG A 9 -21.46 4.89 23.96
N CYS A 10 -21.39 4.92 25.29
CA CYS A 10 -20.45 4.13 26.10
C CYS A 10 -21.08 2.87 26.74
N GLY A 11 -22.30 2.47 26.36
CA GLY A 11 -22.92 1.23 26.89
C GLY A 11 -23.30 1.26 28.38
N VAL A 12 -23.47 2.45 28.96
CA VAL A 12 -23.77 2.65 30.38
C VAL A 12 -25.20 2.25 30.72
N VAL A 13 -25.37 1.34 31.69
CA VAL A 13 -26.68 0.81 32.10
C VAL A 13 -27.21 1.55 33.34
N HIS A 14 -26.34 1.88 34.30
CA HIS A 14 -26.67 2.65 35.51
C HIS A 14 -25.58 3.69 35.81
N SER A 15 -25.98 4.89 36.22
CA SER A 15 -25.06 5.98 36.60
C SER A 15 -25.31 6.44 38.03
N TRP A 16 -24.22 6.69 38.74
CA TRP A 16 -24.22 7.18 40.12
C TRP A 16 -23.46 8.51 40.12
N GLY A 17 -24.13 9.58 40.55
CA GLY A 17 -23.51 10.89 40.66
C GLY A 17 -24.32 11.79 41.57
N SER A 18 -23.70 12.28 42.65
CA SER A 18 -24.28 13.32 43.49
C SER A 18 -24.23 14.67 42.76
N LYS A 19 -25.23 15.53 43.02
CA LYS A 19 -25.21 16.91 42.53
C LYS A 19 -23.98 17.62 43.13
N GLY A 20 -22.97 17.87 42.30
CA GLY A 20 -21.76 18.61 42.68
C GLY A 20 -20.43 17.91 42.38
N ASN A 21 -20.42 16.64 41.98
CA ASN A 21 -19.18 15.96 41.56
C ASN A 21 -19.07 15.93 40.01
N PRO A 22 -17.99 16.47 39.39
CA PRO A 22 -17.78 16.40 37.94
C PRO A 22 -17.51 14.97 37.45
N ASN A 23 -17.08 14.06 38.33
CA ASN A 23 -16.83 12.67 38.00
C ASN A 23 -18.12 11.85 38.08
N VAL A 24 -18.40 11.06 37.02
CA VAL A 24 -19.53 10.14 36.97
C VAL A 24 -19.01 8.71 36.97
N MET A 25 -19.43 7.92 37.95
CA MET A 25 -19.22 6.47 37.94
C MET A 25 -20.42 5.77 37.32
N ALA A 26 -20.14 4.84 36.42
CA ALA A 26 -21.13 4.13 35.63
C ALA A 26 -20.82 2.64 35.58
N ALA A 27 -21.86 1.80 35.71
CA ALA A 27 -21.75 0.37 35.47
C ALA A 27 -22.03 0.07 33.98
N THR A 28 -21.13 -0.67 33.35
CA THR A 28 -21.26 -1.14 31.97
C THR A 28 -22.02 -2.46 31.92
N ALA A 29 -22.58 -2.81 30.75
CA ALA A 29 -23.46 -3.97 30.57
C ALA A 29 -22.80 -5.34 30.85
N ASP A 30 -21.47 -5.38 30.87
CA ASP A 30 -20.60 -6.53 31.15
C ASP A 30 -20.14 -6.62 32.62
N GLY A 31 -20.62 -5.72 33.50
CA GLY A 31 -20.27 -5.71 34.92
C GLY A 31 -18.96 -5.00 35.26
N GLY A 32 -18.36 -4.26 34.32
CA GLY A 32 -17.24 -3.34 34.55
C GLY A 32 -17.67 -2.00 35.16
N VAL A 33 -16.68 -1.22 35.60
CA VAL A 33 -16.86 0.14 36.14
C VAL A 33 -16.16 1.13 35.22
N CYS A 34 -16.86 2.20 34.85
CA CYS A 34 -16.35 3.30 34.04
C CYS A 34 -16.45 4.60 34.85
N GLU A 35 -15.33 5.31 35.01
CA GLU A 35 -15.30 6.65 35.57
C GLU A 35 -15.06 7.68 34.47
N ILE A 36 -15.90 8.71 34.44
CA ILE A 36 -15.85 9.76 33.43
C ILE A 36 -15.61 11.11 34.10
N LYS A 37 -14.53 11.80 33.75
CA LYS A 37 -14.25 13.17 34.20
C LYS A 37 -14.64 14.20 33.14
N MET A 38 -15.38 15.21 33.59
CA MET A 38 -15.74 16.36 32.76
C MET A 38 -15.10 17.63 33.32
N ASP A 39 -14.79 18.59 32.44
CA ASP A 39 -14.43 19.95 32.85
C ASP A 39 -15.66 20.77 33.28
N ASP A 40 -15.42 21.96 33.83
CA ASP A 40 -16.47 22.87 34.30
C ASP A 40 -17.42 23.36 33.19
N SER A 41 -17.05 23.17 31.91
CA SER A 41 -17.90 23.45 30.75
C SER A 41 -18.73 22.25 30.30
N GLY A 42 -18.64 21.13 31.01
CA GLY A 42 -19.35 19.89 30.75
C GLY A 42 -18.76 19.05 29.61
N ARG A 43 -17.48 19.26 29.26
CA ARG A 43 -16.77 18.46 28.24
C ARG A 43 -16.02 17.31 28.88
N LEU A 44 -16.00 16.17 28.20
CA LEU A 44 -15.23 14.99 28.59
C LEU A 44 -13.72 15.27 28.47
N THR A 45 -12.97 15.03 29.54
CA THR A 45 -11.50 15.17 29.53
C THR A 45 -10.80 13.82 29.68
N HIS A 46 -11.32 12.93 30.52
CA HIS A 46 -10.75 11.61 30.79
C HIS A 46 -11.85 10.56 30.92
N ILE A 47 -11.54 9.34 30.48
CA ILE A 47 -12.31 8.14 30.76
C ILE A 47 -11.35 7.13 31.40
N TRP A 48 -11.74 6.58 32.55
CA TRP A 48 -11.13 5.40 33.13
C TRP A 48 -12.12 4.23 33.04
N TRP A 49 -11.61 3.04 32.77
CA TRP A 49 -12.43 1.85 32.68
C TRP A 49 -11.72 0.66 33.29
N GLN A 50 -12.49 -0.18 33.98
CA GLN A 50 -12.04 -1.40 34.62
C GLN A 50 -13.00 -2.54 34.27
N THR A 51 -12.48 -3.60 33.67
CA THR A 51 -13.22 -4.85 33.44
C THR A 51 -13.05 -5.82 34.59
N ARG A 52 -13.91 -6.83 34.67
CA ARG A 52 -13.76 -7.94 35.62
C ARG A 52 -12.50 -8.78 35.39
N GLU A 53 -11.95 -8.76 34.17
CA GLU A 53 -10.81 -9.61 33.76
C GLU A 53 -9.45 -8.88 33.84
N GLN A 54 -9.44 -7.56 34.03
CA GLN A 54 -8.21 -6.78 34.21
C GLN A 54 -8.29 -5.90 35.47
N PRO A 55 -7.50 -6.19 36.53
CA PRO A 55 -7.59 -5.49 37.80
C PRO A 55 -6.95 -4.09 37.83
N PHE A 56 -6.36 -3.60 36.72
CA PHE A 56 -5.75 -2.27 36.62
C PHE A 56 -6.60 -1.31 35.79
N MET A 57 -6.67 -0.03 36.19
CA MET A 57 -7.43 1.00 35.46
C MET A 57 -6.61 1.55 34.29
N ASP A 58 -7.15 1.44 33.08
CA ASP A 58 -6.61 2.11 31.89
C ASP A 58 -7.15 3.53 31.79
N GLU A 59 -6.26 4.51 31.54
CA GLU A 59 -6.59 5.92 31.38
C GLU A 59 -6.53 6.36 29.91
N PHE A 60 -7.62 6.94 29.41
CA PHE A 60 -7.66 7.56 28.08
C PHE A 60 -7.85 9.08 28.19
N SER A 61 -6.79 9.83 27.86
CA SER A 61 -6.82 11.30 27.79
C SER A 61 -7.39 11.78 26.46
N VAL A 62 -8.48 12.54 26.51
CA VAL A 62 -9.11 13.11 25.30
C VAL A 62 -8.43 14.45 24.97
N HIS A 63 -7.27 14.40 24.34
CA HIS A 63 -6.63 15.61 23.81
C HIS A 63 -7.27 16.01 22.47
N ARG A 64 -7.86 17.20 22.43
CA ARG A 64 -8.18 17.85 21.16
C ARG A 64 -6.85 18.31 20.53
N ALA A 65 -6.60 17.93 19.28
CA ALA A 65 -5.69 18.69 18.44
C ALA A 65 -6.10 20.18 18.53
N PRO A 66 -5.15 21.12 18.60
CA PRO A 66 -5.48 22.54 18.66
C PRO A 66 -6.44 22.86 17.52
N ALA A 67 -7.48 23.65 17.82
CA ALA A 67 -8.37 24.15 16.79
C ALA A 67 -7.50 24.79 15.72
N SER A 68 -7.54 24.23 14.51
CA SER A 68 -6.91 24.84 13.35
C SER A 68 -7.54 26.22 13.22
N SER A 69 -6.79 27.25 13.60
CA SER A 69 -6.98 28.57 13.00
C SER A 69 -7.10 28.36 11.50
N ASP A 70 -8.10 28.97 10.86
CA ASP A 70 -8.24 29.00 9.41
C ASP A 70 -6.86 29.21 8.77
N GLN A 71 -6.23 28.10 8.36
CA GLN A 71 -5.00 28.13 7.63
C GLN A 71 -5.43 28.63 6.27
N LYS A 72 -5.17 29.91 6.02
CA LYS A 72 -5.14 30.43 4.65
C LYS A 72 -4.09 29.61 3.91
N HIS A 73 -4.53 28.52 3.30
CA HIS A 73 -3.75 27.84 2.28
C HIS A 73 -3.36 28.90 1.25
N PRO A 74 -2.10 28.94 0.78
CA PRO A 74 -1.75 29.74 -0.38
C PRO A 74 -2.75 29.35 -1.49
N SER A 75 -3.38 30.35 -2.10
CA SER A 75 -4.51 30.22 -3.02
C SER A 75 -4.37 29.00 -3.93
N THR A 76 -5.05 27.90 -3.60
CA THR A 76 -5.07 26.71 -4.45
C THR A 76 -5.90 27.07 -5.68
N ASN A 77 -5.26 27.16 -6.86
CA ASN A 77 -5.96 27.38 -8.13
C ASN A 77 -6.78 26.16 -8.58
N MET A 78 -6.86 25.10 -7.78
CA MET A 78 -7.66 23.91 -8.09
C MET A 78 -9.11 24.13 -7.70
N GLU A 79 -10.02 24.01 -8.65
CA GLU A 79 -11.46 24.03 -8.39
C GLU A 79 -11.88 22.72 -7.72
N TYR A 80 -12.57 22.80 -6.59
CA TYR A 80 -12.98 21.63 -5.82
C TYR A 80 -14.33 21.12 -6.28
N THR A 81 -14.47 19.79 -6.35
CA THR A 81 -15.73 19.14 -6.64
C THR A 81 -16.73 19.47 -5.52
N ALA A 82 -17.95 19.87 -5.89
CA ALA A 82 -19.01 20.09 -4.93
C ALA A 82 -19.34 18.76 -4.22
N VAL A 83 -19.38 18.77 -2.89
CA VAL A 83 -19.60 17.56 -2.09
C VAL A 83 -20.90 16.85 -2.48
N GLY A 84 -21.95 17.61 -2.79
CA GLY A 84 -23.25 17.07 -3.22
C GLY A 84 -23.25 16.33 -4.56
N ASP A 85 -22.23 16.52 -5.40
CA ASP A 85 -22.15 15.88 -6.72
C ASP A 85 -21.47 14.50 -6.67
N ILE A 86 -20.72 14.21 -5.59
CA ILE A 86 -19.92 12.99 -5.46
C ILE A 86 -20.76 11.71 -5.53
N PRO A 87 -21.95 11.60 -4.90
CA PRO A 87 -22.80 10.42 -5.07
C PRO A 87 -23.16 10.16 -6.54
N GLY A 88 -23.59 11.18 -7.27
CA GLY A 88 -23.97 11.06 -8.69
C GLY A 88 -22.79 10.68 -9.61
N ILE A 89 -21.56 11.08 -9.24
CA ILE A 89 -20.33 10.62 -9.90
C ILE A 89 -20.18 9.10 -9.78
N VAL A 90 -20.32 8.57 -8.56
CA VAL A 90 -20.16 7.12 -8.30
C VAL A 90 -21.28 6.32 -8.96
N ASP A 91 -22.52 6.82 -8.93
CA ASP A 91 -23.67 6.18 -9.56
C ASP A 91 -23.49 6.05 -11.08
N THR A 92 -23.04 7.10 -11.76
CA THR A 92 -22.77 7.08 -13.21
C THR A 92 -21.77 5.99 -13.60
N LEU A 93 -20.68 5.87 -12.83
CA LEU A 93 -19.63 4.87 -13.07
C LEU A 93 -20.13 3.44 -12.77
N ARG A 94 -20.98 3.30 -11.75
CA ARG A 94 -21.59 2.03 -11.39
C ARG A 94 -22.57 1.54 -12.45
N GLU A 95 -23.41 2.42 -13.00
CA GLU A 95 -24.31 2.12 -14.11
C GLU A 95 -23.55 1.66 -15.35
N ALA A 96 -22.46 2.36 -15.69
CA ALA A 96 -21.60 1.99 -16.81
C ALA A 96 -20.97 0.59 -16.63
N TYR A 97 -20.48 0.28 -15.42
CA TYR A 97 -19.98 -1.06 -15.10
C TYR A 97 -21.07 -2.13 -15.22
N LEU A 98 -22.25 -1.88 -14.63
CA LEU A 98 -23.37 -2.83 -14.61
C LEU A 98 -23.96 -3.09 -16.01
N SER A 99 -23.82 -2.14 -16.95
CA SER A 99 -24.18 -2.36 -18.35
C SER A 99 -23.40 -3.49 -19.03
N GLY A 100 -22.24 -3.88 -18.48
CA GLY A 100 -21.36 -4.91 -19.04
C GLY A 100 -20.39 -4.39 -20.10
N THR A 101 -20.45 -3.11 -20.47
CA THR A 101 -19.58 -2.49 -21.48
C THR A 101 -18.09 -2.64 -21.17
N THR A 102 -17.71 -2.66 -19.89
CA THR A 102 -16.29 -2.74 -19.46
C THR A 102 -15.65 -4.13 -19.63
N ARG A 103 -16.46 -5.16 -19.92
CA ARG A 103 -16.01 -6.56 -19.92
C ARG A 103 -15.09 -6.89 -21.08
N SER A 104 -15.32 -6.31 -22.27
CA SER A 104 -14.59 -6.67 -23.49
C SER A 104 -13.15 -6.18 -23.44
N LEU A 105 -12.21 -7.00 -23.94
CA LEU A 105 -10.80 -6.60 -24.01
C LEU A 105 -10.58 -5.42 -24.96
N GLU A 106 -11.42 -5.29 -25.99
CA GLU A 106 -11.42 -4.15 -26.91
C GLU A 106 -11.71 -2.83 -26.18
N TRP A 107 -12.73 -2.81 -25.31
CA TRP A 107 -13.04 -1.63 -24.51
C TRP A 107 -11.84 -1.26 -23.61
N ARG A 108 -11.23 -2.26 -22.95
CA ARG A 108 -10.10 -2.04 -22.05
C ARG A 108 -8.89 -1.47 -22.79
N ARG A 109 -8.53 -2.04 -23.96
CA ARG A 109 -7.47 -1.50 -24.83
C ARG A 109 -7.74 -0.06 -25.24
N LYS A 110 -9.00 0.25 -25.60
CA LYS A 110 -9.38 1.62 -25.97
C LYS A 110 -9.11 2.60 -24.82
N GLN A 111 -9.45 2.24 -23.58
CA GLN A 111 -9.21 3.12 -22.43
C GLN A 111 -7.71 3.25 -22.10
N LEU A 112 -6.94 2.15 -22.19
CA LEU A 112 -5.48 2.19 -22.00
C LEU A 112 -4.81 3.08 -23.05
N ASN A 113 -5.19 2.96 -24.32
CA ASN A 113 -4.67 3.81 -25.39
C ASN A 113 -5.05 5.28 -25.17
N ALA A 114 -6.29 5.56 -24.76
CA ALA A 114 -6.72 6.92 -24.45
C ALA A 114 -5.92 7.53 -23.29
N LEU A 115 -5.66 6.74 -22.23
CA LEU A 115 -4.84 7.17 -21.09
C LEU A 115 -3.37 7.41 -21.50
N ARG A 116 -2.79 6.55 -22.35
CA ARG A 116 -1.45 6.77 -22.91
C ARG A 116 -1.40 8.05 -23.73
N ARG A 117 -2.34 8.25 -24.65
CA ARG A 117 -2.43 9.47 -25.47
C ARG A 117 -2.55 10.73 -24.62
N MET A 118 -3.35 10.69 -23.54
CA MET A 118 -3.44 11.79 -22.59
C MET A 118 -2.07 12.17 -22.01
N CYS A 119 -1.23 11.18 -21.68
CA CYS A 119 0.09 11.42 -21.12
C CYS A 119 1.09 11.90 -22.18
N GLU A 120 1.14 11.24 -23.34
CA GLU A 120 2.08 11.57 -24.43
C GLU A 120 1.79 12.94 -25.06
N GLU A 121 0.52 13.25 -25.36
CA GLU A 121 0.12 14.50 -26.00
C GLU A 121 0.24 15.72 -25.06
N ASN A 122 0.42 15.50 -23.75
CA ASN A 122 0.45 16.56 -22.74
C ASN A 122 1.70 16.50 -21.83
N GLU A 123 2.79 15.85 -22.27
CA GLU A 123 4.04 15.70 -21.47
C GLU A 123 4.55 17.05 -20.97
N ASP A 124 4.67 18.05 -21.84
CA ASP A 124 5.15 19.39 -21.50
C ASP A 124 4.28 20.06 -20.42
N ALA A 125 2.95 19.94 -20.54
CA ALA A 125 2.02 20.51 -19.57
C ALA A 125 2.14 19.81 -18.20
N MET A 126 2.36 18.48 -18.19
CA MET A 126 2.58 17.72 -16.96
C MET A 126 3.92 18.10 -16.30
N VAL A 127 4.98 18.28 -17.08
CA VAL A 127 6.27 18.78 -16.58
C VAL A 127 6.11 20.18 -15.98
N ASP A 128 5.39 21.08 -16.64
CA ASP A 128 5.12 22.43 -16.13
C ASP A 128 4.32 22.42 -14.82
N ALA A 129 3.35 21.51 -14.68
CA ALA A 129 2.62 21.32 -13.44
C ALA A 129 3.54 20.83 -12.30
N LEU A 130 4.39 19.83 -12.56
CA LEU A 130 5.38 19.33 -11.59
C LEU A 130 6.40 20.41 -11.21
N LYS A 131 6.78 21.27 -12.16
CA LYS A 131 7.67 22.40 -11.90
C LYS A 131 7.00 23.44 -10.99
N LYS A 132 5.70 23.70 -11.14
CA LYS A 132 4.94 24.60 -10.25
C LYS A 132 4.80 24.03 -8.84
N ASP A 133 4.51 22.74 -8.70
CA ASP A 133 4.28 22.13 -7.39
C ASP A 133 5.57 21.82 -6.63
N LEU A 134 6.60 21.29 -7.31
CA LEU A 134 7.80 20.70 -6.67
C LEU A 134 9.12 21.29 -7.17
N ARG A 135 9.08 22.23 -8.12
CA ARG A 135 10.25 22.72 -8.88
C ARG A 135 11.08 21.59 -9.48
N ARG A 136 10.38 20.54 -9.93
CA ARG A 136 11.04 19.39 -10.55
C ARG A 136 11.53 19.75 -11.94
N CYS A 137 12.78 19.42 -12.24
CA CYS A 137 13.34 19.63 -13.57
C CYS A 137 12.78 18.60 -14.57
N TYR A 138 12.90 18.91 -15.86
CA TYR A 138 12.41 18.05 -16.95
C TYR A 138 12.91 16.60 -16.81
N ASN A 139 14.23 16.40 -16.68
CA ASN A 139 14.82 15.06 -16.59
C ASN A 139 14.25 14.25 -15.42
N THR A 140 14.13 14.84 -14.23
CA THR A 140 13.54 14.14 -13.08
C THR A 140 12.05 13.88 -13.27
N ALA A 141 11.30 14.82 -13.86
CA ALA A 141 9.89 14.66 -14.13
C ALA A 141 9.62 13.50 -15.10
N VAL A 142 10.33 13.44 -16.23
CA VAL A 142 10.09 12.39 -17.21
C VAL A 142 10.61 11.02 -16.77
N THR A 143 11.82 10.95 -16.20
CA THR A 143 12.46 9.65 -15.87
C THR A 143 11.88 8.97 -14.64
N TYR A 144 11.45 9.72 -13.63
CA TYR A 144 10.91 9.14 -12.39
C TYR A 144 9.37 9.12 -12.33
N GLU A 145 8.70 9.73 -13.30
CA GLU A 145 7.24 9.82 -13.26
C GLU A 145 6.57 9.57 -14.61
N LEU A 146 6.79 10.42 -15.62
CA LEU A 146 5.95 10.37 -16.83
C LEU A 146 6.24 9.16 -17.72
N TRP A 147 7.51 8.83 -17.97
CA TRP A 147 7.85 7.66 -18.80
C TRP A 147 7.57 6.34 -18.09
N ASP A 148 7.57 6.32 -16.76
CA ASP A 148 7.09 5.16 -15.99
C ASP A 148 5.60 4.89 -16.30
N ILE A 149 4.77 5.93 -16.41
CA ILE A 149 3.34 5.76 -16.77
C ILE A 149 3.20 5.14 -18.16
N ILE A 150 3.94 5.66 -19.14
CA ILE A 150 3.91 5.14 -20.51
C ILE A 150 4.36 3.67 -20.55
N ALA A 151 5.46 3.34 -19.85
CA ALA A 151 5.97 1.97 -19.77
C ALA A 151 4.98 1.01 -19.11
N GLN A 152 4.31 1.43 -18.02
CA GLN A 152 3.31 0.63 -17.33
C GLN A 152 2.07 0.39 -18.21
N ILE A 153 1.58 1.42 -18.91
CA ILE A 153 0.45 1.27 -19.84
C ILE A 153 0.83 0.34 -21.00
N GLY A 154 2.03 0.50 -21.58
CA GLY A 154 2.53 -0.38 -22.64
C GLY A 154 2.59 -1.84 -22.21
N TYR A 155 3.15 -2.11 -21.02
CA TYR A 155 3.17 -3.45 -20.45
C TYR A 155 1.75 -4.04 -20.30
N MET A 156 0.79 -3.24 -19.83
CA MET A 156 -0.60 -3.68 -19.68
C MET A 156 -1.23 -4.04 -21.01
N GLU A 157 -1.03 -3.23 -22.05
CA GLU A 157 -1.57 -3.48 -23.38
C GLU A 157 -1.00 -4.76 -24.00
N ASP A 158 0.32 -4.94 -23.91
CA ASP A 158 1.04 -6.09 -24.46
C ASP A 158 0.63 -7.41 -23.78
N ASN A 159 0.29 -7.34 -22.49
CA ASN A 159 -0.03 -8.52 -21.67
C ASN A 159 -1.52 -8.71 -21.38
N LEU A 160 -2.40 -7.82 -21.85
CA LEU A 160 -3.81 -7.77 -21.46
C LEU A 160 -4.54 -9.11 -21.65
N GLU A 161 -4.39 -9.74 -22.82
CA GLU A 161 -5.06 -11.01 -23.12
C GLU A 161 -4.56 -12.13 -22.22
N LYS A 162 -3.24 -12.19 -22.01
CA LYS A 162 -2.60 -13.18 -21.13
C LYS A 162 -3.08 -13.01 -19.68
N MET A 163 -3.14 -11.76 -19.21
CA MET A 163 -3.57 -11.44 -17.84
C MET A 163 -5.07 -11.74 -17.65
N ALA A 164 -5.93 -11.41 -18.61
CA ALA A 164 -7.37 -11.61 -18.51
C ALA A 164 -7.84 -13.07 -18.74
N LYS A 165 -6.97 -13.93 -19.29
CA LYS A 165 -7.32 -15.33 -19.58
C LYS A 165 -7.67 -16.12 -18.31
N ASN A 166 -8.71 -16.94 -18.41
CA ASN A 166 -9.08 -17.91 -17.38
C ASN A 166 -7.95 -18.94 -17.17
N GLU A 167 -7.71 -19.31 -15.92
CA GLU A 167 -6.67 -20.26 -15.54
C GLU A 167 -7.29 -21.64 -15.28
N LYS A 168 -6.78 -22.69 -15.94
CA LYS A 168 -7.20 -24.07 -15.64
C LYS A 168 -6.44 -24.58 -14.43
N MET A 169 -7.16 -25.15 -13.47
CA MET A 169 -6.58 -25.72 -12.26
C MET A 169 -6.64 -27.25 -12.30
N PRO A 170 -5.56 -27.95 -11.89
CA PRO A 170 -5.58 -29.40 -11.84
C PRO A 170 -6.60 -29.88 -10.79
N ALA A 171 -7.48 -30.79 -11.21
CA ALA A 171 -8.35 -31.51 -10.28
C ALA A 171 -7.66 -32.79 -9.80
N PRO A 172 -7.80 -33.17 -8.52
CA PRO A 172 -7.40 -34.48 -8.03
C PRO A 172 -7.95 -35.61 -8.90
N LEU A 173 -7.13 -36.61 -9.21
CA LEU A 173 -7.54 -37.71 -10.07
C LEU A 173 -8.78 -38.46 -9.54
N ALA A 174 -8.87 -38.58 -8.21
CA ALA A 174 -10.01 -39.18 -7.51
C ALA A 174 -11.33 -38.43 -7.72
N LEU A 175 -11.29 -37.15 -8.13
CA LEU A 175 -12.48 -36.33 -8.33
C LEU A 175 -12.89 -36.21 -9.80
N LYS A 176 -12.13 -36.78 -10.75
CA LYS A 176 -12.52 -36.76 -12.17
C LYS A 176 -13.90 -37.41 -12.38
N PRO A 177 -14.75 -36.88 -13.26
CA PRO A 177 -14.47 -35.87 -14.29
C PRO A 177 -14.58 -34.40 -13.85
N LEU A 178 -14.59 -34.10 -12.54
CA LEU A 178 -14.52 -32.72 -12.03
C LEU A 178 -13.31 -31.98 -12.62
N SER A 179 -13.52 -30.75 -13.07
CA SER A 179 -12.47 -29.81 -13.42
C SER A 179 -12.69 -28.46 -12.76
N PHE A 180 -11.61 -27.69 -12.63
CA PHE A 180 -11.64 -26.37 -12.00
C PHE A 180 -11.03 -25.33 -12.94
N GLU A 181 -11.60 -24.13 -12.93
CA GLU A 181 -11.04 -22.95 -13.55
C GLU A 181 -11.05 -21.77 -12.56
N VAL A 182 -10.18 -20.80 -12.77
CA VAL A 182 -10.24 -19.48 -12.14
C VAL A 182 -10.60 -18.47 -13.20
N TRP A 183 -11.78 -17.87 -13.06
CA TRP A 183 -12.25 -16.78 -13.88
C TRP A 183 -11.84 -15.45 -13.26
N LYS A 184 -11.41 -14.51 -14.09
CA LYS A 184 -10.90 -13.20 -13.67
C LYS A 184 -11.94 -12.14 -13.99
N GLU A 185 -12.60 -11.61 -12.96
CA GLU A 185 -13.67 -10.62 -13.12
C GLU A 185 -13.31 -9.28 -12.46
N PRO A 186 -13.60 -8.13 -13.09
CA PRO A 186 -13.43 -6.82 -12.47
C PRO A 186 -14.31 -6.67 -11.21
N PHE A 187 -13.81 -5.93 -10.21
CA PHE A 187 -14.57 -5.60 -9.00
C PHE A 187 -15.79 -4.72 -9.28
N GLY A 188 -15.65 -3.65 -10.07
CA GLY A 188 -16.71 -2.65 -10.25
C GLY A 188 -16.17 -1.23 -10.38
N VAL A 189 -16.60 -0.36 -9.45
CA VAL A 189 -16.11 1.01 -9.31
C VAL A 189 -14.91 1.01 -8.35
N VAL A 190 -13.75 1.44 -8.85
CA VAL A 190 -12.51 1.53 -8.08
C VAL A 190 -12.24 2.99 -7.74
N THR A 191 -11.93 3.29 -6.48
CA THR A 191 -11.47 4.63 -6.05
C THR A 191 -9.97 4.64 -5.82
N ILE A 192 -9.26 5.57 -6.45
CA ILE A 192 -7.80 5.71 -6.34
C ILE A 192 -7.49 7.08 -5.76
N ILE A 193 -6.90 7.09 -4.56
CA ILE A 193 -6.52 8.29 -3.82
C ILE A 193 -5.01 8.42 -3.82
N ALA A 194 -4.50 9.41 -4.57
CA ALA A 194 -3.08 9.62 -4.78
C ALA A 194 -2.48 10.64 -3.80
N PRO A 195 -1.16 10.55 -3.51
CA PRO A 195 -0.45 11.52 -2.71
C PRO A 195 0.06 12.66 -3.61
N TRP A 196 0.85 13.57 -3.04
CA TRP A 196 1.33 14.76 -3.73
C TRP A 196 2.73 14.60 -4.33
N ASN A 197 3.54 13.66 -3.85
CA ASN A 197 4.97 13.62 -4.15
C ASN A 197 5.30 13.09 -5.55
N PHE A 198 4.46 12.24 -6.12
CA PHE A 198 4.46 11.86 -7.54
C PHE A 198 2.99 11.87 -8.01
N PRO A 199 2.42 13.06 -8.23
CA PRO A 199 0.97 13.27 -8.34
C PRO A 199 0.34 12.64 -9.59
N PHE A 200 1.11 12.41 -10.64
CA PHE A 200 0.68 11.72 -11.86
C PHE A 200 0.88 10.20 -11.75
N SER A 201 2.09 9.69 -11.49
CA SER A 201 2.33 8.24 -11.57
C SER A 201 1.62 7.44 -10.48
N LEU A 202 1.54 7.99 -9.27
CA LEU A 202 0.84 7.33 -8.15
C LEU A 202 -0.69 7.41 -8.26
N LEU A 203 -1.21 8.14 -9.26
CA LEU A 203 -2.62 8.12 -9.64
C LEU A 203 -2.85 7.27 -10.90
N LEU A 204 -2.13 7.57 -11.98
CA LEU A 204 -2.41 7.06 -13.31
C LEU A 204 -1.93 5.61 -13.52
N ASN A 205 -0.88 5.15 -12.83
CA ASN A 205 -0.47 3.74 -12.89
C ASN A 205 -1.54 2.81 -12.29
N PRO A 206 -2.09 3.08 -11.09
CA PRO A 206 -3.25 2.35 -10.59
C PRO A 206 -4.47 2.43 -11.51
N VAL A 207 -4.76 3.58 -12.11
CA VAL A 207 -5.88 3.75 -13.05
C VAL A 207 -5.70 2.83 -14.26
N ALA A 208 -4.49 2.78 -14.84
CA ALA A 208 -4.19 1.86 -15.93
C ALA A 208 -4.46 0.40 -15.54
N GLY A 209 -4.04 -0.03 -14.34
CA GLY A 209 -4.35 -1.35 -13.80
C GLY A 209 -5.84 -1.63 -13.66
N ALA A 210 -6.59 -0.68 -13.09
CA ALA A 210 -8.04 -0.82 -12.88
C ALA A 210 -8.80 -0.90 -14.20
N LEU A 211 -8.45 -0.08 -15.19
CA LEU A 211 -9.02 -0.11 -16.55
C LEU A 211 -8.65 -1.41 -17.28
N ALA A 212 -7.39 -1.88 -17.16
CA ALA A 212 -6.95 -3.16 -17.72
C ALA A 212 -7.73 -4.35 -17.11
N ALA A 213 -8.06 -4.29 -15.83
CA ALA A 213 -8.90 -5.28 -15.15
C ALA A 213 -10.39 -5.19 -15.54
N GLY A 214 -10.84 -4.09 -16.15
CA GLY A 214 -12.21 -3.88 -16.63
C GLY A 214 -13.11 -3.12 -15.64
N ASN A 215 -12.53 -2.30 -14.78
CA ASN A 215 -13.24 -1.48 -13.81
C ASN A 215 -13.50 -0.06 -14.35
N THR A 216 -14.43 0.65 -13.73
CA THR A 216 -14.58 2.11 -13.83
C THR A 216 -13.89 2.78 -12.65
N CYS A 217 -13.44 4.03 -12.80
CA CYS A 217 -12.53 4.66 -11.82
C CYS A 217 -13.00 6.02 -11.31
N VAL A 218 -12.92 6.24 -9.99
CA VAL A 218 -12.87 7.57 -9.40
C VAL A 218 -11.42 7.91 -9.06
N LEU A 219 -10.93 9.02 -9.60
CA LEU A 219 -9.58 9.52 -9.39
C LEU A 219 -9.64 10.67 -8.37
N LYS A 220 -8.90 10.55 -7.27
CA LYS A 220 -8.77 11.62 -6.27
C LYS A 220 -7.31 12.08 -6.22
N PRO A 221 -6.91 13.11 -6.99
CA PRO A 221 -5.59 13.71 -6.87
C PRO A 221 -5.43 14.42 -5.51
N SER A 222 -4.19 14.60 -5.08
CA SER A 222 -3.89 15.36 -3.86
C SER A 222 -4.10 16.85 -4.09
N GLU A 223 -4.83 17.50 -3.18
CA GLU A 223 -5.00 18.96 -3.14
C GLU A 223 -3.70 19.72 -2.86
N VAL A 224 -2.67 19.02 -2.37
CA VAL A 224 -1.38 19.60 -2.01
C VAL A 224 -0.52 19.89 -3.25
N SER A 225 -0.56 19.01 -4.27
CA SER A 225 0.08 19.26 -5.58
C SER A 225 -0.95 19.86 -6.53
N SER A 226 -1.29 21.11 -6.25
CA SER A 226 -2.49 21.74 -6.79
C SER A 226 -2.45 21.96 -8.31
N ALA A 227 -1.29 22.28 -8.88
CA ALA A 227 -1.17 22.46 -10.32
C ALA A 227 -1.35 21.13 -11.07
N SER A 228 -0.75 20.06 -10.53
CA SER A 228 -0.87 18.70 -11.08
C SER A 228 -2.30 18.18 -10.99
N GLY A 229 -2.94 18.32 -9.83
CA GLY A 229 -4.33 17.86 -9.64
C GLY A 229 -5.33 18.64 -10.50
N GLN A 230 -5.13 19.94 -10.71
CA GLN A 230 -5.96 20.74 -11.61
C GLN A 230 -5.78 20.29 -13.06
N LEU A 231 -4.55 20.06 -13.51
CA LEU A 231 -4.29 19.55 -14.85
C LEU A 231 -4.95 18.18 -15.07
N ILE A 232 -4.89 17.29 -14.09
CA ILE A 232 -5.58 15.99 -14.14
C ILE A 232 -7.10 16.18 -14.32
N ALA A 233 -7.71 17.09 -13.55
CA ALA A 233 -9.13 17.40 -13.66
C ALA A 233 -9.52 17.95 -15.04
N GLU A 234 -8.64 18.72 -15.68
CA GLU A 234 -8.84 19.26 -17.04
C GLU A 234 -8.62 18.24 -18.15
N LEU A 235 -7.64 17.34 -18.00
CA LEU A 235 -7.25 16.40 -19.05
C LEU A 235 -8.12 15.15 -19.07
N VAL A 236 -8.40 14.53 -17.91
CA VAL A 236 -9.17 13.28 -17.85
C VAL A 236 -10.46 13.31 -18.68
N PRO A 237 -11.36 14.31 -18.57
CA PRO A 237 -12.61 14.33 -19.34
C PRO A 237 -12.42 14.54 -20.85
N LYS A 238 -11.23 14.96 -21.32
CA LYS A 238 -10.92 15.11 -22.76
C LYS A 238 -10.54 13.78 -23.42
N TYR A 239 -10.10 12.79 -22.63
CA TYR A 239 -9.58 11.51 -23.12
C TYR A 239 -10.42 10.31 -22.66
N LEU A 240 -10.98 10.38 -21.45
CA LEU A 240 -11.79 9.33 -20.85
C LEU A 240 -13.22 9.85 -20.63
N GLU A 241 -14.18 9.10 -21.14
CA GLU A 241 -15.60 9.45 -21.00
C GLU A 241 -16.02 9.47 -19.51
N PRO A 242 -17.01 10.30 -19.13
CA PRO A 242 -17.53 10.35 -17.76
C PRO A 242 -18.05 9.02 -17.19
N THR A 243 -18.34 8.05 -18.06
CA THR A 243 -18.76 6.68 -17.72
C THR A 243 -17.58 5.72 -17.48
N VAL A 244 -16.36 6.13 -17.84
CA VAL A 244 -15.12 5.36 -17.67
C VAL A 244 -14.38 5.80 -16.41
N ALA A 245 -14.14 7.11 -16.29
CA ALA A 245 -13.37 7.70 -15.21
C ALA A 245 -13.87 9.10 -14.86
N ARG A 246 -13.86 9.44 -13.56
CA ARG A 246 -14.22 10.78 -13.06
C ARG A 246 -13.20 11.24 -12.04
N VAL A 247 -12.89 12.53 -12.05
CA VAL A 247 -11.98 13.16 -11.09
C VAL A 247 -12.80 13.81 -9.98
N VAL A 248 -12.42 13.56 -8.72
CA VAL A 248 -12.93 14.26 -7.54
C VAL A 248 -11.78 15.06 -6.96
N THR A 249 -11.79 16.37 -7.20
CA THR A 249 -10.84 17.33 -6.64
C THR A 249 -11.31 17.83 -5.28
N GLY A 250 -10.37 18.09 -4.37
CA GLY A 250 -10.65 18.69 -3.08
C GLY A 250 -9.96 18.03 -1.91
N GLY A 251 -10.18 18.57 -0.72
CA GLY A 251 -9.50 18.16 0.50
C GLY A 251 -10.25 17.11 1.31
N VAL A 252 -10.19 17.28 2.62
CA VAL A 252 -10.77 16.34 3.61
C VAL A 252 -12.28 16.16 3.41
N ALA A 253 -13.03 17.23 3.11
CA ALA A 253 -14.48 17.16 2.96
C ALA A 253 -14.89 16.25 1.78
N GLN A 254 -14.32 16.48 0.59
CA GLN A 254 -14.58 15.67 -0.60
C GLN A 254 -14.09 14.23 -0.42
N THR A 255 -12.91 14.05 0.17
CA THR A 255 -12.37 12.71 0.44
C THR A 255 -13.27 11.94 1.41
N THR A 256 -13.81 12.61 2.43
CA THR A 256 -14.71 11.98 3.42
C THR A 256 -16.03 11.56 2.78
N GLU A 257 -16.62 12.40 1.94
CA GLU A 257 -17.84 12.06 1.21
C GLU A 257 -17.61 10.94 0.21
N LEU A 258 -16.50 10.98 -0.53
CA LEU A 258 -16.12 9.92 -1.46
C LEU A 258 -15.97 8.56 -0.76
N LEU A 259 -15.30 8.54 0.39
CA LEU A 259 -15.14 7.32 1.20
C LEU A 259 -16.44 6.84 1.86
N ALA A 260 -17.48 7.68 1.92
CA ALA A 260 -18.80 7.26 2.36
C ALA A 260 -19.58 6.50 1.27
N GLN A 261 -19.21 6.67 0.00
CA GLN A 261 -19.86 6.01 -1.12
C GLN A 261 -19.54 4.51 -1.14
N LYS A 262 -20.47 3.73 -1.71
CA LYS A 262 -20.25 2.30 -1.95
C LYS A 262 -19.42 2.14 -3.22
N VAL A 263 -18.15 1.77 -3.05
CA VAL A 263 -17.21 1.42 -4.13
C VAL A 263 -16.69 -0.01 -3.90
N ASP A 264 -16.21 -0.64 -4.96
CA ASP A 264 -15.92 -2.09 -4.97
C ASP A 264 -14.44 -2.39 -4.69
N SER A 265 -13.56 -1.38 -4.77
CA SER A 265 -12.19 -1.42 -4.25
C SER A 265 -11.65 0.00 -4.02
N ILE A 266 -10.76 0.17 -3.04
CA ILE A 266 -10.07 1.44 -2.78
C ILE A 266 -8.56 1.22 -2.79
N MET A 267 -7.85 2.01 -3.57
CA MET A 267 -6.39 2.14 -3.46
C MET A 267 -6.04 3.50 -2.87
N TYR A 268 -5.24 3.51 -1.81
CA TYR A 268 -4.75 4.72 -1.16
C TYR A 268 -3.23 4.67 -1.06
N THR A 269 -2.58 5.75 -1.50
CA THR A 269 -1.16 5.96 -1.28
C THR A 269 -0.96 7.21 -0.42
N GLY A 270 -0.18 7.10 0.67
CA GLY A 270 0.13 8.23 1.53
C GLY A 270 0.48 7.86 2.97
N GLY A 271 0.11 8.70 3.93
CA GLY A 271 0.51 8.53 5.34
C GLY A 271 -0.38 7.55 6.12
N GLY A 272 0.23 6.77 7.02
CA GLY A 272 -0.49 5.74 7.81
C GLY A 272 -1.63 6.28 8.68
N LYS A 273 -1.56 7.54 9.13
CA LYS A 273 -2.67 8.19 9.86
C LYS A 273 -3.95 8.25 9.03
N VAL A 274 -3.85 8.63 7.76
CA VAL A 274 -5.00 8.73 6.85
C VAL A 274 -5.41 7.35 6.35
N ALA A 275 -4.45 6.44 6.15
CA ALA A 275 -4.73 5.05 5.77
C ALA A 275 -5.69 4.34 6.74
N ARG A 276 -5.51 4.54 8.05
CA ARG A 276 -6.44 4.03 9.08
C ARG A 276 -7.86 4.60 8.93
N ILE A 277 -8.01 5.86 8.51
CA ILE A 277 -9.32 6.48 8.22
C ILE A 277 -9.94 5.84 6.98
N VAL A 278 -9.16 5.65 5.91
CA VAL A 278 -9.61 4.99 4.67
C VAL A 278 -10.09 3.57 4.98
N MET A 279 -9.28 2.78 5.70
CA MET A 279 -9.62 1.40 6.06
C MET A 279 -10.87 1.33 6.96
N ALA A 280 -11.01 2.26 7.92
CA ALA A 280 -12.20 2.34 8.76
C ALA A 280 -13.47 2.72 7.98
N ALA A 281 -13.36 3.56 6.95
CA ALA A 281 -14.47 3.87 6.05
C ALA A 281 -14.83 2.67 5.17
N ALA A 282 -13.83 2.02 4.57
CA ALA A 282 -13.99 0.83 3.73
C ALA A 282 -14.69 -0.33 4.47
N ALA A 283 -14.40 -0.50 5.76
CA ALA A 283 -15.01 -1.54 6.60
C ALA A 283 -16.56 -1.44 6.66
N LYS A 284 -17.15 -0.24 6.50
CA LYS A 284 -18.61 -0.06 6.50
C LYS A 284 -19.30 -0.77 5.33
N ASN A 285 -18.59 -0.92 4.21
CA ASN A 285 -19.10 -1.55 2.98
C ASN A 285 -18.40 -2.89 2.67
N LEU A 286 -17.53 -3.37 3.57
CA LEU A 286 -16.64 -4.52 3.34
C LEU A 286 -15.80 -4.37 2.06
N THR A 287 -15.41 -3.14 1.74
CA THR A 287 -14.64 -2.82 0.53
C THR A 287 -13.18 -3.25 0.73
N PRO A 288 -12.59 -4.05 -0.17
CA PRO A 288 -11.17 -4.37 -0.12
C PRO A 288 -10.33 -3.10 -0.33
N VAL A 289 -9.18 -3.02 0.36
CA VAL A 289 -8.26 -1.89 0.28
C VAL A 289 -6.85 -2.32 -0.10
N THR A 290 -6.19 -1.51 -0.91
CA THR A 290 -4.74 -1.54 -1.12
C THR A 290 -4.17 -0.25 -0.55
N LEU A 291 -3.22 -0.39 0.37
CA LEU A 291 -2.63 0.72 1.11
C LEU A 291 -1.13 0.74 0.85
N GLU A 292 -0.65 1.76 0.12
CA GLU A 292 0.77 1.99 -0.17
C GLU A 292 1.26 3.13 0.72
N LEU A 293 1.93 2.79 1.83
CA LEU A 293 2.26 3.77 2.87
C LEU A 293 3.74 4.17 2.82
N GLY A 294 4.29 4.58 3.94
CA GLY A 294 5.69 5.02 4.05
C GLY A 294 6.41 4.29 5.17
N GLY A 295 7.38 4.97 5.74
CA GLY A 295 8.16 4.49 6.87
C GLY A 295 9.65 4.79 6.69
N LYS A 296 10.43 4.54 7.73
CA LYS A 296 11.86 4.82 7.72
C LYS A 296 12.62 3.69 7.03
N CYS A 297 12.83 3.78 5.72
CA CYS A 297 13.57 2.77 4.95
C CYS A 297 15.06 2.70 5.37
N PRO A 298 15.50 1.63 6.07
CA PRO A 298 16.87 1.51 6.54
C PRO A 298 17.82 1.13 5.40
N THR A 299 19.05 1.63 5.46
CA THR A 299 20.14 1.28 4.54
C THR A 299 21.33 0.78 5.33
N TYR A 300 21.64 -0.51 5.30
CA TYR A 300 22.84 -1.05 5.93
C TYR A 300 24.05 -0.95 5.00
N VAL A 301 25.18 -0.44 5.50
CA VAL A 301 26.46 -0.40 4.79
C VAL A 301 27.47 -1.23 5.57
N ASP A 302 27.82 -2.38 5.02
CA ASP A 302 28.74 -3.34 5.62
C ASP A 302 30.21 -2.90 5.54
N GLU A 303 31.09 -3.45 6.38
CA GLU A 303 32.53 -3.18 6.29
C GLU A 303 33.16 -3.62 4.95
N SER A 304 32.57 -4.61 4.28
CA SER A 304 33.03 -5.08 2.97
C SER A 304 32.54 -4.24 1.80
N ALA A 305 31.64 -3.29 2.02
CA ALA A 305 30.96 -2.56 0.96
C ALA A 305 31.91 -1.70 0.11
N ASP A 306 31.55 -1.51 -1.16
CA ASP A 306 32.18 -0.47 -1.98
C ASP A 306 31.64 0.91 -1.56
N LEU A 307 32.37 1.60 -0.67
CA LEU A 307 31.91 2.84 -0.05
C LEU A 307 31.70 3.98 -1.06
N GLN A 308 32.49 4.03 -2.13
CA GLN A 308 32.32 5.04 -3.17
C GLN A 308 31.03 4.81 -3.96
N VAL A 309 30.73 3.56 -4.30
CA VAL A 309 29.47 3.19 -4.96
C VAL A 309 28.28 3.43 -4.04
N ALA A 310 28.38 3.02 -2.76
CA ALA A 310 27.34 3.20 -1.77
C ALA A 310 27.01 4.69 -1.55
N ALA A 311 28.03 5.52 -1.28
CA ALA A 311 27.85 6.95 -1.08
C ALA A 311 27.23 7.61 -2.32
N ARG A 312 27.71 7.23 -3.52
CA ARG A 312 27.15 7.74 -4.79
C ARG A 312 25.66 7.43 -4.92
N ARG A 313 25.28 6.16 -4.80
CA ARG A 313 23.88 5.73 -4.95
C ARG A 313 22.99 6.35 -3.88
N ILE A 314 23.38 6.26 -2.61
CA ILE A 314 22.59 6.77 -1.48
C ILE A 314 22.38 8.28 -1.60
N ALA A 315 23.43 9.06 -1.86
CA ALA A 315 23.31 10.52 -1.99
C ALA A 315 22.45 10.94 -3.19
N ASN A 316 22.59 10.28 -4.34
CA ASN A 316 21.77 10.58 -5.52
C ASN A 316 20.30 10.25 -5.27
N TYR A 317 19.97 9.04 -4.79
CA TYR A 317 18.59 8.66 -4.52
C TYR A 317 17.94 9.45 -3.40
N LYS A 318 18.70 9.85 -2.37
CA LYS A 318 18.19 10.72 -1.30
C LYS A 318 17.83 12.13 -1.81
N ASN A 319 18.48 12.60 -2.86
CA ASN A 319 18.22 13.92 -3.43
C ASN A 319 17.13 13.93 -4.51
N VAL A 320 16.73 12.77 -5.04
CA VAL A 320 15.56 12.67 -5.93
C VAL A 320 14.33 13.26 -5.23
N ASN A 321 13.65 14.18 -5.91
CA ASN A 321 12.49 14.90 -5.39
C ASN A 321 12.73 15.57 -4.01
N ALA A 322 13.97 15.99 -3.74
CA ALA A 322 14.42 16.47 -2.43
C ALA A 322 14.13 15.49 -1.29
N GLY A 323 14.23 14.18 -1.53
CA GLY A 323 14.02 13.13 -0.54
C GLY A 323 12.55 12.84 -0.19
N GLN A 324 11.61 13.49 -0.88
CA GLN A 324 10.16 13.28 -0.71
C GLN A 324 9.70 12.02 -1.48
N VAL A 325 10.24 10.87 -1.10
CA VAL A 325 9.99 9.57 -1.73
C VAL A 325 9.83 8.52 -0.62
N CYS A 326 8.74 7.76 -0.61
CA CYS A 326 8.44 6.76 0.43
C CYS A 326 9.48 5.62 0.53
N ILE A 327 10.21 5.40 -0.56
CA ILE A 327 11.30 4.42 -0.65
C ILE A 327 12.69 5.07 -0.73
N ALA A 328 12.83 6.38 -0.49
CA ALA A 328 14.16 6.97 -0.34
C ALA A 328 14.91 6.31 0.83
N PRO A 329 16.24 6.19 0.77
CA PRO A 329 17.01 5.82 1.95
C PRO A 329 16.75 6.85 3.05
N ASP A 330 16.05 6.43 4.11
CA ASP A 330 15.64 7.34 5.18
C ASP A 330 16.84 7.63 6.08
N HIS A 331 17.51 6.56 6.53
CA HIS A 331 18.72 6.59 7.35
C HIS A 331 19.69 5.47 6.96
N VAL A 332 20.97 5.66 7.27
CA VAL A 332 22.04 4.69 7.06
C VAL A 332 22.45 4.09 8.41
N LEU A 333 22.51 2.77 8.49
CA LEU A 333 23.16 2.01 9.55
C LEU A 333 24.49 1.51 8.97
N ILE A 334 25.63 1.96 9.50
CA ILE A 334 26.93 1.68 8.89
C ILE A 334 27.86 0.99 9.87
N HIS A 335 28.59 -0.02 9.41
CA HIS A 335 29.59 -0.66 10.22
C HIS A 335 30.65 0.35 10.67
N HIS A 336 30.87 0.49 11.98
CA HIS A 336 31.69 1.55 12.59
C HIS A 336 33.06 1.74 11.93
N LYS A 337 33.76 0.65 11.57
CA LYS A 337 35.08 0.70 10.90
C LYS A 337 35.13 1.51 9.61
N VAL A 338 34.01 1.61 8.89
CA VAL A 338 33.94 2.27 7.57
C VAL A 338 33.13 3.56 7.59
N ARG A 339 32.57 3.96 8.75
CA ARG A 339 31.74 5.16 8.93
C ARG A 339 32.43 6.41 8.37
N ASP A 340 33.62 6.72 8.87
CA ASP A 340 34.30 7.99 8.53
C ASP A 340 34.71 8.06 7.06
N ALA A 341 35.19 6.94 6.51
CA ALA A 341 35.52 6.85 5.09
C ALA A 341 34.27 7.06 4.21
N PHE A 342 33.12 6.50 4.61
CA PHE A 342 31.86 6.72 3.92
C PHE A 342 31.38 8.18 4.00
N LEU A 343 31.51 8.84 5.16
CA LEU A 343 31.17 10.25 5.32
C LEU A 343 32.02 11.15 4.40
N VAL A 344 33.31 10.83 4.22
CA VAL A 344 34.17 11.51 3.23
C VAL A 344 33.65 11.32 1.81
N HIS A 345 33.29 10.08 1.43
CA HIS A 345 32.71 9.82 0.11
C HIS A 345 31.36 10.53 -0.12
N LEU A 346 30.53 10.66 0.93
CA LEU A 346 29.29 11.45 0.86
C LEU A 346 29.56 12.93 0.60
N LYS A 347 30.57 13.54 1.25
CA LYS A 347 30.98 14.93 0.97
C LYS A 347 31.44 15.11 -0.47
N VAL A 348 32.25 14.18 -0.96
CA VAL A 348 32.74 14.20 -2.36
C VAL A 348 31.57 14.08 -3.34
N GLU A 349 30.63 13.17 -3.10
CA GLU A 349 29.47 13.03 -3.98
C GLU A 349 28.53 14.24 -3.89
N HIS A 350 28.31 14.82 -2.70
CA HIS A 350 27.51 16.04 -2.55
C HIS A 350 28.07 17.18 -3.40
N ALA A 351 29.38 17.42 -3.33
CA ALA A 351 30.07 18.41 -4.17
C ALA A 351 30.00 18.08 -5.67
N ARG A 352 29.85 16.79 -6.04
CA ARG A 352 29.69 16.37 -7.43
C ARG A 352 28.26 16.60 -7.93
N ILE A 353 27.25 16.30 -7.12
CA ILE A 353 25.84 16.52 -7.44
C ILE A 353 25.57 18.02 -7.54
N PHE A 354 26.17 18.81 -6.64
CA PHE A 354 26.00 20.26 -6.56
C PHE A 354 27.37 20.96 -6.55
N PRO A 355 27.99 21.20 -7.74
CA PRO A 355 29.30 21.84 -7.85
C PRO A 355 29.32 23.33 -7.51
N GLY A 356 28.16 23.94 -7.28
CA GLY A 356 27.98 25.32 -6.86
C GLY A 356 26.99 25.40 -5.70
N LYS A 357 26.33 26.56 -5.53
CA LYS A 357 25.29 26.71 -4.52
C LYS A 357 24.11 25.79 -4.82
N GLU A 358 23.80 24.90 -3.88
CA GLU A 358 22.76 23.89 -4.05
C GLU A 358 21.39 24.52 -4.33
N GLN A 359 21.09 25.68 -3.73
CA GLN A 359 19.85 26.42 -3.97
C GLN A 359 19.68 26.85 -5.44
N GLU A 360 20.78 27.17 -6.11
CA GLU A 360 20.80 27.65 -7.50
C GLU A 360 20.77 26.48 -8.51
N SER A 361 20.92 25.23 -8.05
CA SER A 361 20.87 24.06 -8.92
C SER A 361 19.49 23.88 -9.58
N GLU A 362 19.50 23.72 -10.90
CA GLU A 362 18.29 23.45 -11.68
C GLU A 362 17.68 22.08 -11.40
N THR A 363 18.48 21.13 -10.91
CA THR A 363 18.04 19.75 -10.63
C THR A 363 17.48 19.56 -9.23
N LYS A 364 17.65 20.54 -8.34
CA LYS A 364 17.20 20.46 -6.95
C LYS A 364 15.71 20.83 -6.83
N CYS A 365 14.89 19.87 -6.43
CA CYS A 365 13.47 20.10 -6.12
C CYS A 365 13.28 20.93 -4.83
N ARG A 366 12.06 21.39 -4.59
CA ARG A 366 11.67 22.10 -3.36
C ARG A 366 10.80 21.22 -2.46
N ILE A 367 10.76 21.59 -1.18
CA ILE A 367 9.80 21.02 -0.25
C ILE A 367 8.41 21.50 -0.67
N ILE A 368 7.43 20.60 -0.67
CA ILE A 368 6.12 20.85 -1.27
C ILE A 368 5.38 22.08 -0.72
N ASN A 369 5.56 22.40 0.57
CA ASN A 369 4.94 23.58 1.20
C ASN A 369 5.64 23.95 2.52
N THR A 370 5.24 25.09 3.10
CA THR A 370 5.78 25.63 4.36
C THR A 370 5.55 24.71 5.56
N ALA A 371 4.44 23.96 5.60
CA ALA A 371 4.17 23.04 6.70
C ALA A 371 5.17 21.86 6.72
N HIS A 372 5.44 21.26 5.56
CA HIS A 372 6.46 20.22 5.42
C HIS A 372 7.87 20.76 5.65
N PHE A 373 8.13 22.00 5.25
CA PHE A 373 9.40 22.69 5.50
C PHE A 373 9.64 22.89 7.00
N GLY A 374 8.68 23.47 7.73
CA GLY A 374 8.78 23.69 9.17
C GLY A 374 8.89 22.38 9.95
N ARG A 375 8.20 21.32 9.51
CA ARG A 375 8.36 19.98 10.09
C ARG A 375 9.80 19.47 9.94
N LEU A 376 10.42 19.62 8.77
CA LEU A 376 11.82 19.21 8.57
C LEU A 376 12.79 19.99 9.46
N GLN A 377 12.57 21.29 9.66
CA GLN A 377 13.34 22.08 10.62
C GLN A 377 13.17 21.54 12.04
N GLY A 378 11.93 21.26 12.47
CA GLY A 378 11.65 20.67 13.77
C GLY A 378 12.29 19.29 13.98
N LEU A 379 12.41 18.47 12.94
CA LEU A 379 13.14 17.19 13.03
C LEU A 379 14.63 17.36 13.32
N LEU A 380 15.24 18.47 12.90
CA LEU A 380 16.63 18.77 13.17
C LEU A 380 16.84 19.35 14.58
N GLU A 381 15.80 19.77 15.30
CA GLU A 381 15.96 20.26 16.66
C GLU A 381 16.39 19.14 17.61
N GLY A 382 17.46 19.36 18.37
CA GLY A 382 17.90 18.39 19.40
C GLY A 382 18.37 17.04 18.84
N HIS A 383 18.85 16.98 17.59
CA HIS A 383 19.29 15.74 16.95
C HIS A 383 20.45 15.04 17.68
N GLY A 384 21.31 15.79 18.39
CA GLY A 384 22.37 15.25 19.26
C GLY A 384 23.57 14.61 18.57
N GLY A 385 23.62 14.65 17.24
CA GLY A 385 24.71 14.11 16.41
C GLY A 385 25.66 15.18 15.88
N GLU A 386 26.64 14.77 15.09
CA GLU A 386 27.57 15.65 14.37
C GLU A 386 26.98 16.08 13.02
N VAL A 387 27.01 17.38 12.71
CA VAL A 387 26.64 17.89 11.38
C VAL A 387 27.82 17.70 10.43
N VAL A 388 27.70 16.74 9.50
CA VAL A 388 28.76 16.40 8.54
C VAL A 388 28.64 17.23 7.27
N ILE A 389 27.42 17.42 6.79
CA ILE A 389 27.06 18.32 5.68
C ILE A 389 25.93 19.20 6.19
N GLU A 390 26.16 20.51 6.22
CA GLU A 390 25.17 21.50 6.62
C GLU A 390 24.49 22.07 5.38
N GLY A 391 23.24 21.63 5.13
CA GLY A 391 22.47 22.14 4.01
C GLY A 391 21.88 23.51 4.32
N GLU A 392 22.11 24.49 3.43
CA GLU A 392 21.43 25.79 3.52
C GLU A 392 19.91 25.62 3.45
N THR A 393 19.16 26.51 4.11
CA THR A 393 17.69 26.48 4.06
C THR A 393 17.11 27.85 3.75
N SER A 394 15.99 27.87 3.02
CA SER A 394 15.24 29.09 2.71
C SER A 394 13.75 28.78 2.62
N GLU A 395 12.99 29.15 3.66
CA GLU A 395 11.53 28.95 3.70
C GLU A 395 10.83 29.71 2.56
N LYS A 396 11.32 30.91 2.23
CA LYS A 396 10.79 31.74 1.13
C LYS A 396 10.82 31.01 -0.21
N ASP A 397 11.85 30.19 -0.44
CA ASP A 397 12.03 29.41 -1.67
C ASP A 397 11.63 27.93 -1.47
N LEU A 398 11.13 27.57 -0.29
CA LEU A 398 10.91 26.18 0.13
C LEU A 398 12.13 25.28 -0.12
N PHE A 399 13.32 25.86 -0.04
CA PHE A 399 14.58 25.20 -0.36
C PHE A 399 15.20 24.62 0.90
N PHE A 400 15.48 23.31 0.86
CA PHE A 400 16.14 22.59 1.94
C PHE A 400 17.35 21.84 1.37
N GLY A 401 18.55 22.27 1.77
CA GLY A 401 19.81 21.70 1.31
C GLY A 401 20.04 20.29 1.85
N PHE A 402 20.85 19.52 1.13
CA PHE A 402 21.22 18.17 1.54
C PHE A 402 21.99 18.23 2.86
N THR A 403 21.45 17.60 3.89
CA THR A 403 22.00 17.65 5.25
C THR A 403 22.35 16.24 5.70
N VAL A 404 23.56 16.04 6.23
CA VAL A 404 24.01 14.76 6.75
C VAL A 404 24.35 14.91 8.22
N ILE A 405 23.71 14.09 9.06
CA ILE A 405 23.92 14.06 10.50
C ILE A 405 24.54 12.71 10.86
N ALA A 406 25.78 12.70 11.35
CA ALA A 406 26.42 11.50 11.86
C ALA A 406 26.05 11.25 13.33
N ASP A 407 25.73 10.00 13.65
CA ASP A 407 25.40 9.49 14.97
C ASP A 407 24.40 10.36 15.75
N PRO A 408 23.22 10.69 15.16
CA PRO A 408 22.17 11.35 15.93
C PRO A 408 21.66 10.43 17.04
N SER A 409 21.07 11.04 18.07
CA SER A 409 20.39 10.29 19.13
C SER A 409 19.30 9.39 18.53
N PRO A 410 19.29 8.07 18.81
CA PRO A 410 18.26 7.15 18.33
C PRO A 410 16.83 7.52 18.74
N ASP A 411 16.69 8.29 19.83
CA ASP A 411 15.42 8.74 20.39
C ASP A 411 15.02 10.14 19.92
N SER A 412 15.87 10.82 19.13
CA SER A 412 15.53 12.12 18.55
C SER A 412 14.36 12.02 17.56
N PRO A 413 13.57 13.09 17.37
CA PRO A 413 12.50 13.12 16.37
C PRO A 413 12.97 12.69 14.97
N LEU A 414 14.20 13.08 14.59
CA LEU A 414 14.85 12.68 13.34
C LEU A 414 14.88 11.16 13.11
N MET A 415 15.01 10.38 14.19
CA MET A 415 15.07 8.91 14.15
C MET A 415 13.75 8.22 14.49
N GLN A 416 12.72 8.96 14.93
CA GLN A 416 11.40 8.43 15.28
C GLN A 416 10.36 8.62 14.17
N GLU A 417 10.48 9.69 13.38
CA GLU A 417 9.53 10.00 12.30
C GLU A 417 10.13 9.74 10.91
N GLU A 418 9.28 9.47 9.92
CA GLU A 418 9.70 9.42 8.52
C GLU A 418 10.21 10.81 8.07
N ILE A 419 11.41 10.86 7.53
CA ILE A 419 12.07 12.14 7.23
C ILE A 419 11.41 12.79 6.02
N PHE A 420 11.22 12.04 4.94
CA PHE A 420 10.56 12.53 3.71
C PHE A 420 11.09 13.89 3.22
N GLY A 421 12.42 14.02 3.21
CA GLY A 421 13.16 15.25 2.91
C GLY A 421 14.65 14.97 2.73
N PRO A 422 15.46 15.99 2.39
CA PRO A 422 16.85 15.82 1.99
C PRO A 422 17.82 15.76 3.19
N VAL A 423 17.40 15.10 4.28
CA VAL A 423 18.20 14.90 5.49
C VAL A 423 18.55 13.41 5.63
N LEU A 424 19.84 13.09 5.79
CA LEU A 424 20.34 11.73 5.89
C LEU A 424 21.09 11.50 7.22
N PRO A 425 20.44 10.87 8.21
CA PRO A 425 21.11 10.30 9.36
C PRO A 425 22.05 9.15 8.97
N VAL A 426 23.25 9.13 9.53
CA VAL A 426 24.22 8.04 9.38
C VAL A 426 24.64 7.58 10.77
N MET A 427 24.21 6.39 11.18
CA MET A 427 24.43 5.85 12.52
C MET A 427 25.40 4.66 12.46
N ALA A 428 26.46 4.72 13.25
CA ALA A 428 27.40 3.63 13.40
C ALA A 428 26.76 2.46 14.17
N VAL A 429 27.03 1.25 13.71
CA VAL A 429 26.70 -0.01 14.38
C VAL A 429 27.93 -0.93 14.40
N ASN A 430 27.97 -1.87 15.33
CA ASN A 430 29.09 -2.78 15.49
C ASN A 430 29.02 -3.96 14.51
N SER A 431 27.83 -4.32 14.03
CA SER A 431 27.65 -5.43 13.08
C SER A 431 26.29 -5.40 12.37
N VAL A 432 26.11 -6.31 11.42
CA VAL A 432 24.81 -6.53 10.74
C VAL A 432 23.73 -7.01 11.71
N GLU A 433 24.08 -7.78 12.74
CA GLU A 433 23.14 -8.25 13.76
C GLU A 433 22.55 -7.09 14.56
N GLU A 434 23.38 -6.10 14.91
CA GLU A 434 22.92 -4.90 15.59
C GLU A 434 21.99 -4.06 14.68
N ALA A 435 22.35 -3.92 13.40
CA ALA A 435 21.49 -3.25 12.43
C ALA A 435 20.13 -3.95 12.26
N ILE A 436 20.13 -5.29 12.18
CA ILE A 436 18.91 -6.09 12.12
C ILE A 436 18.06 -5.90 13.39
N ALA A 437 18.68 -5.91 14.57
CA ALA A 437 17.98 -5.69 15.83
C ALA A 437 17.35 -4.29 15.89
N PHE A 438 18.08 -3.27 15.40
CA PHE A 438 17.59 -1.90 15.30
C PHE A 438 16.37 -1.77 14.38
N CYS A 439 16.36 -2.49 13.25
CA CYS A 439 15.21 -2.51 12.35
C CYS A 439 14.01 -3.26 12.95
N ARG A 440 14.24 -4.39 13.65
CA ARG A 440 13.18 -5.21 14.26
C ARG A 440 12.43 -4.51 15.40
N SER A 441 13.05 -3.54 16.07
CA SER A 441 12.40 -2.75 17.12
C SER A 441 11.52 -1.62 16.59
N ARG A 442 11.42 -1.46 15.25
CA ARG A 442 10.71 -0.36 14.59
C ARG A 442 9.60 -0.89 13.68
N PRO A 443 8.62 -0.04 13.32
CA PRO A 443 7.62 -0.40 12.33
C PRO A 443 8.25 -0.88 11.03
N THR A 444 7.66 -1.92 10.43
CA THR A 444 8.11 -2.49 9.15
C THR A 444 8.17 -1.39 8.08
N PRO A 445 9.34 -1.13 7.47
CA PRO A 445 9.49 -0.12 6.42
C PRO A 445 8.93 -0.60 5.08
N LEU A 446 8.77 0.33 4.14
CA LEU A 446 8.36 0.01 2.78
C LEU A 446 9.49 -0.65 1.99
N ALA A 447 10.72 -0.15 2.15
CA ALA A 447 11.92 -0.74 1.54
C ALA A 447 13.05 -0.89 2.56
N ALA A 448 13.96 -1.83 2.31
CA ALA A 448 15.20 -2.00 3.08
C ALA A 448 16.38 -2.26 2.14
N TYR A 449 17.53 -1.65 2.42
CA TYR A 449 18.68 -1.68 1.52
C TYR A 449 19.92 -2.20 2.24
N VAL A 450 20.78 -2.93 1.52
CA VAL A 450 22.07 -3.40 2.04
C VAL A 450 23.16 -3.22 0.99
N PHE A 451 24.28 -2.62 1.37
CA PHE A 451 25.50 -2.51 0.57
C PHE A 451 26.57 -3.42 1.18
N GLU A 452 27.10 -4.35 0.39
CA GLU A 452 28.04 -5.39 0.81
C GLU A 452 28.86 -5.94 -0.37
N ARG A 453 30.00 -6.56 -0.07
CA ARG A 453 30.70 -7.48 -1.00
C ARG A 453 30.73 -8.93 -0.49
N ASN A 454 30.30 -9.17 0.75
CA ASN A 454 30.12 -10.50 1.32
C ASN A 454 28.64 -10.94 1.24
N PRO A 455 28.28 -11.83 0.28
CA PRO A 455 26.88 -12.18 0.04
C PRO A 455 26.15 -12.78 1.24
N ALA A 456 26.88 -13.36 2.20
CA ALA A 456 26.30 -13.88 3.44
C ALA A 456 25.65 -12.78 4.29
N VAL A 457 26.20 -11.55 4.25
CA VAL A 457 25.62 -10.37 4.92
C VAL A 457 24.31 -9.99 4.25
N GLY A 458 24.31 -9.93 2.91
CA GLY A 458 23.11 -9.63 2.13
C GLY A 458 22.00 -10.67 2.33
N GLU A 459 22.34 -11.96 2.26
CA GLU A 459 21.38 -13.04 2.51
C GLU A 459 20.78 -12.98 3.92
N LYS A 460 21.62 -12.69 4.92
CA LYS A 460 21.16 -12.52 6.30
C LYS A 460 20.21 -11.33 6.44
N TRP A 461 20.59 -10.16 5.91
CA TRP A 461 19.76 -8.96 5.91
C TRP A 461 18.39 -9.22 5.29
N LEU A 462 18.35 -9.81 4.08
CA LEU A 462 17.12 -10.10 3.35
C LEU A 462 16.20 -11.09 4.07
N LYS A 463 16.76 -12.07 4.80
CA LYS A 463 15.96 -13.05 5.57
C LYS A 463 15.42 -12.46 6.87
N GLU A 464 16.16 -11.55 7.48
CA GLU A 464 15.95 -11.18 8.87
C GLU A 464 15.30 -9.81 9.09
N VAL A 465 15.41 -8.90 8.10
CA VAL A 465 14.73 -7.59 8.10
C VAL A 465 13.44 -7.71 7.30
N ALA A 466 12.30 -7.46 7.97
CA ALA A 466 11.02 -7.36 7.28
C ALA A 466 10.92 -6.03 6.54
N SER A 467 10.46 -6.04 5.29
CA SER A 467 10.12 -4.86 4.50
C SER A 467 9.10 -5.22 3.42
N GLY A 468 8.57 -4.23 2.70
CA GLY A 468 7.78 -4.44 1.48
C GLY A 468 8.64 -4.94 0.32
N GLY A 469 9.76 -4.24 0.07
CA GLY A 469 10.78 -4.63 -0.91
C GLY A 469 12.21 -4.42 -0.40
N ALA A 470 13.20 -4.88 -1.16
CA ALA A 470 14.60 -4.70 -0.81
C ALA A 470 15.52 -4.60 -2.03
N CYS A 471 16.69 -4.01 -1.83
CA CYS A 471 17.79 -4.02 -2.82
C CYS A 471 19.11 -4.39 -2.15
N VAL A 472 19.95 -5.11 -2.91
CA VAL A 472 21.35 -5.37 -2.57
C VAL A 472 22.21 -4.51 -3.48
N ASN A 473 23.12 -3.74 -2.87
CA ASN A 473 24.03 -2.81 -3.51
C ASN A 473 23.39 -1.69 -4.33
N ASP A 474 22.10 -1.43 -4.16
CA ASP A 474 21.38 -0.34 -4.80
C ASP A 474 20.21 0.16 -3.93
N CYS A 475 19.55 1.24 -4.31
CA CYS A 475 18.32 1.70 -3.68
C CYS A 475 17.23 1.92 -4.73
N ILE A 476 15.96 1.86 -4.33
CA ILE A 476 14.78 2.20 -5.15
C ILE A 476 14.49 1.24 -6.33
N VAL A 477 15.49 0.72 -7.03
CA VAL A 477 15.36 0.03 -8.33
C VAL A 477 14.46 -1.21 -8.33
N HIS A 478 14.20 -1.84 -7.18
CA HIS A 478 13.25 -2.96 -7.09
C HIS A 478 11.82 -2.57 -7.52
N ILE A 479 11.46 -1.28 -7.45
CA ILE A 479 10.16 -0.76 -7.92
C ILE A 479 9.96 -0.96 -9.44
N LEU A 480 11.03 -1.22 -10.19
CA LEU A 480 10.99 -1.45 -11.64
C LEU A 480 10.50 -2.86 -12.01
N SER A 481 10.23 -3.74 -11.04
CA SER A 481 9.63 -5.05 -11.28
C SER A 481 8.21 -4.93 -11.83
N THR A 482 7.95 -5.50 -13.01
CA THR A 482 6.64 -5.43 -13.69
C THR A 482 5.74 -6.64 -13.43
N GLU A 483 6.27 -7.80 -13.02
CA GLU A 483 5.46 -9.02 -12.81
C GLU A 483 4.88 -9.09 -11.38
N GLU A 484 5.76 -9.09 -10.37
CA GLU A 484 5.35 -9.26 -8.96
C GLU A 484 4.81 -7.97 -8.34
N GLY A 485 5.07 -6.83 -8.97
CA GLY A 485 4.66 -5.51 -8.49
C GLY A 485 5.45 -5.02 -7.28
N PHE A 486 4.84 -4.12 -6.53
CA PHE A 486 5.40 -3.42 -5.37
C PHE A 486 4.30 -3.22 -4.32
N GLY A 487 4.64 -3.30 -3.03
CA GLY A 487 3.66 -3.16 -1.96
C GLY A 487 4.30 -3.18 -0.57
N GLY A 488 3.60 -2.58 0.41
CA GLY A 488 4.01 -2.55 1.80
C GLY A 488 3.63 -3.81 2.61
N LYS A 489 4.14 -3.87 3.85
CA LYS A 489 3.81 -4.92 4.83
C LYS A 489 3.68 -4.30 6.22
N GLY A 490 2.53 -4.48 6.86
CA GLY A 490 2.29 -3.94 8.21
C GLY A 490 2.09 -2.43 8.16
N GLU A 491 2.83 -1.66 8.95
CA GLU A 491 2.67 -0.19 8.97
C GLU A 491 3.07 0.50 7.65
N SER A 492 3.87 -0.15 6.80
CA SER A 492 4.18 0.36 5.45
C SER A 492 3.12 0.04 4.40
N GLY A 493 2.11 -0.78 4.72
CA GLY A 493 0.99 -1.02 3.81
C GLY A 493 0.48 -2.46 3.75
N MET A 494 -0.45 -2.67 2.81
CA MET A 494 -0.99 -3.98 2.44
C MET A 494 -1.48 -3.98 0.98
N GLY A 495 -1.33 -5.13 0.33
CA GLY A 495 -1.61 -5.29 -1.10
C GLY A 495 -0.41 -4.92 -1.96
N PHE A 496 -0.55 -5.10 -3.28
CA PHE A 496 0.49 -4.81 -4.25
C PHE A 496 -0.10 -3.98 -5.39
N SER A 497 0.76 -3.23 -6.07
CA SER A 497 0.46 -2.47 -7.27
C SER A 497 1.61 -2.58 -8.27
N ARG A 498 1.49 -1.90 -9.42
CA ARG A 498 2.38 -1.92 -10.59
C ARG A 498 2.29 -3.20 -11.43
N GLY A 499 2.48 -3.03 -12.74
CA GLY A 499 2.47 -4.07 -13.76
C GLY A 499 1.35 -5.10 -13.56
N LYS A 500 1.66 -6.39 -13.64
CA LYS A 500 0.65 -7.44 -13.48
C LYS A 500 -0.05 -7.41 -12.12
N ALA A 501 0.67 -7.07 -11.04
CA ALA A 501 0.08 -6.97 -9.71
C ALA A 501 -1.03 -5.90 -9.64
N SER A 502 -0.87 -4.78 -10.35
CA SER A 502 -1.95 -3.78 -10.50
C SER A 502 -3.21 -4.38 -11.13
N PHE A 503 -3.08 -5.19 -12.19
CA PHE A 503 -4.23 -5.88 -12.80
C PHE A 503 -4.88 -6.85 -11.80
N ASP A 504 -4.07 -7.66 -11.11
CA ASP A 504 -4.55 -8.65 -10.15
C ASP A 504 -5.27 -7.98 -8.95
N THR A 505 -4.73 -6.88 -8.44
CA THR A 505 -5.30 -6.10 -7.33
C THR A 505 -6.71 -5.59 -7.60
N PHE A 506 -7.03 -5.30 -8.87
CA PHE A 506 -8.35 -4.85 -9.28
C PHE A 506 -9.19 -5.96 -9.94
N THR A 507 -8.81 -7.23 -9.74
CA THR A 507 -9.47 -8.41 -10.30
C THR A 507 -9.89 -9.37 -9.19
N HIS A 508 -11.17 -9.74 -9.16
CA HIS A 508 -11.63 -10.87 -8.38
C HIS A 508 -11.32 -12.19 -9.09
N ARG A 509 -10.74 -13.15 -8.35
CA ARG A 509 -10.41 -14.50 -8.82
C ARG A 509 -11.52 -15.48 -8.41
N LYS A 510 -12.42 -15.76 -9.33
CA LYS A 510 -13.59 -16.62 -9.11
C LYS A 510 -13.29 -18.07 -9.45
N THR A 511 -13.28 -18.95 -8.46
CA THR A 511 -13.12 -20.39 -8.68
C THR A 511 -14.42 -20.99 -9.22
N ILE A 512 -14.34 -21.64 -10.39
CA ILE A 512 -15.44 -22.35 -11.03
C ILE A 512 -15.15 -23.85 -11.01
N ALA A 513 -16.13 -24.63 -10.59
CA ALA A 513 -16.09 -26.08 -10.66
C ALA A 513 -17.03 -26.58 -11.77
N PHE A 514 -16.51 -27.36 -12.69
CA PHE A 514 -17.31 -28.01 -13.73
C PHE A 514 -17.40 -29.50 -13.42
N GLN A 515 -18.60 -29.93 -13.01
CA GLN A 515 -18.91 -31.34 -12.79
C GLN A 515 -19.74 -31.85 -13.97
N SER A 516 -19.30 -32.94 -14.58
CA SER A 516 -20.10 -33.62 -15.60
C SER A 516 -21.34 -34.26 -14.96
N ALA A 517 -22.52 -33.99 -15.53
CA ALA A 517 -23.77 -34.66 -15.16
C ALA A 517 -23.87 -36.08 -15.73
N SER A 518 -22.98 -36.47 -16.66
CA SER A 518 -22.98 -37.78 -17.29
C SER A 518 -22.40 -38.89 -16.40
N PHE A 519 -21.74 -38.52 -15.29
CA PHE A 519 -21.18 -39.46 -14.32
C PHE A 519 -21.47 -38.98 -12.89
N ASP A 520 -22.36 -39.69 -12.20
CA ASP A 520 -22.83 -39.34 -10.87
C ASP A 520 -22.77 -40.54 -9.90
N PRO A 521 -21.60 -40.81 -9.30
CA PRO A 521 -21.45 -41.96 -8.40
C PRO A 521 -22.18 -41.70 -7.08
N LEU A 522 -23.13 -42.57 -6.74
CA LEU A 522 -23.94 -42.46 -5.53
C LEU A 522 -23.10 -42.38 -4.23
N ALA A 523 -21.92 -43.02 -4.21
CA ALA A 523 -21.00 -43.06 -3.07
C ALA A 523 -20.52 -41.69 -2.54
N LYS A 524 -20.73 -40.59 -3.29
CA LYS A 524 -20.45 -39.23 -2.81
C LYS A 524 -21.54 -38.68 -1.88
N TYR A 525 -22.72 -39.30 -1.86
CA TYR A 525 -23.85 -38.86 -1.04
C TYR A 525 -23.84 -39.55 0.32
N PRO A 526 -24.19 -38.84 1.41
CA PRO A 526 -24.06 -39.34 2.77
C PRO A 526 -24.96 -40.54 3.09
N ASN A 527 -26.04 -40.77 2.33
CA ASN A 527 -27.02 -41.84 2.59
C ASN A 527 -26.74 -43.12 1.81
N THR A 528 -25.52 -43.29 1.29
CA THR A 528 -25.11 -44.49 0.55
C THR A 528 -24.00 -45.15 1.35
N ASP A 529 -24.08 -46.47 1.56
CA ASP A 529 -23.06 -47.22 2.30
C ASP A 529 -21.71 -47.06 1.59
N PRO A 530 -20.82 -46.19 2.07
CA PRO A 530 -19.56 -45.97 1.41
C PRO A 530 -18.68 -47.15 1.79
N ILE A 531 -17.84 -47.63 0.87
CA ILE A 531 -16.69 -48.44 1.27
C ILE A 531 -15.73 -47.49 1.99
N PRO A 532 -15.61 -47.48 3.34
CA PRO A 532 -14.98 -46.37 4.06
C PRO A 532 -13.49 -46.26 3.76
N ALA A 533 -12.84 -47.39 3.45
CA ALA A 533 -11.45 -47.44 3.02
C ALA A 533 -11.22 -46.76 1.65
N LEU A 534 -12.15 -46.95 0.70
CA LEU A 534 -12.09 -46.33 -0.62
C LEU A 534 -12.32 -44.82 -0.52
N MET A 535 -13.33 -44.39 0.23
CA MET A 535 -13.60 -42.98 0.52
C MET A 535 -12.41 -42.30 1.22
N LYS A 536 -11.85 -42.93 2.25
CA LYS A 536 -10.64 -42.44 2.93
C LYS A 536 -9.48 -42.31 1.96
N MET A 537 -9.26 -43.28 1.08
CA MET A 537 -8.21 -43.24 0.06
C MET A 537 -8.42 -42.10 -0.94
N MET A 538 -9.65 -41.90 -1.43
CA MET A 538 -10.00 -40.82 -2.37
C MET A 538 -9.86 -39.43 -1.75
N ILE A 539 -10.35 -39.24 -0.52
CA ILE A 539 -10.30 -37.96 0.21
C ILE A 539 -8.86 -37.61 0.60
N THR A 540 -8.12 -38.56 1.18
CA THR A 540 -6.74 -38.31 1.64
C THR A 540 -5.72 -38.30 0.50
N GLN A 541 -6.11 -38.77 -0.69
CA GLN A 541 -5.22 -39.04 -1.81
C GLN A 541 -4.01 -39.93 -1.44
N ARG A 542 -4.11 -40.67 -0.33
CA ARG A 542 -3.07 -41.58 0.14
C ARG A 542 -3.31 -42.96 -0.43
N PHE A 543 -2.80 -43.16 -1.63
CA PHE A 543 -2.78 -44.48 -2.26
C PHE A 543 -1.64 -45.33 -1.70
N PRO A 544 -1.86 -46.64 -1.45
CA PRO A 544 -0.80 -47.60 -1.18
C PRO A 544 0.35 -47.48 -2.19
N ALA A 545 1.59 -47.67 -1.74
CA ALA A 545 2.79 -47.46 -2.57
C ALA A 545 2.78 -48.27 -3.87
N TRP A 546 2.16 -49.47 -3.86
CA TRP A 546 2.04 -50.35 -5.02
C TRP A 546 1.05 -49.86 -6.10
N ILE A 547 0.12 -48.94 -5.76
CA ILE A 547 -0.86 -48.37 -6.70
C ILE A 547 -0.34 -47.07 -7.34
N LYS A 548 0.59 -46.36 -6.69
CA LYS A 548 1.15 -45.08 -7.18
C LYS A 548 1.71 -45.11 -8.62
N PRO A 549 2.33 -46.20 -9.12
CA PRO A 549 2.78 -46.28 -10.52
C PRO A 549 1.62 -46.32 -11.53
N VAL A 550 0.49 -46.94 -11.17
CA VAL A 550 -0.69 -47.12 -12.03
C VAL A 550 -1.38 -45.78 -12.32
N PHE A 551 -1.32 -44.83 -11.38
CA PHE A 551 -1.90 -43.48 -11.54
C PHE A 551 -0.98 -42.46 -12.21
N ARG A 552 0.31 -42.78 -12.42
CA ARG A 552 1.28 -41.89 -13.10
C ARG A 552 1.32 -42.09 -14.63
N GLY A 553 0.71 -43.16 -15.16
CA GLY A 553 0.65 -43.45 -16.59
C GLY A 553 -0.72 -43.16 -17.23
N THR A 554 -0.74 -42.86 -18.52
CA THR A 554 -1.95 -42.59 -19.34
C THR A 554 -2.98 -43.75 -19.35
N LEU A 555 -2.63 -44.94 -18.86
CA LEU A 555 -3.53 -46.09 -18.68
C LEU A 555 -4.30 -46.11 -17.34
N GLY A 556 -4.04 -45.18 -16.41
CA GLY A 556 -4.58 -45.23 -15.03
C GLY A 556 -6.10 -45.11 -14.89
N ALA A 557 -6.80 -44.58 -15.90
CA ALA A 557 -8.26 -44.48 -15.89
C ALA A 557 -8.93 -45.87 -16.09
N ALA A 558 -8.34 -46.75 -16.89
CA ALA A 558 -8.90 -48.08 -17.15
C ALA A 558 -8.72 -49.04 -15.96
N ALA A 559 -7.61 -48.94 -15.23
CA ALA A 559 -7.34 -49.76 -14.05
C ALA A 559 -8.23 -49.41 -12.85
N ALA A 560 -8.60 -48.14 -12.67
CA ALA A 560 -9.52 -47.72 -11.62
C ALA A 560 -10.96 -48.22 -11.87
N VAL A 561 -11.40 -48.23 -13.14
CA VAL A 561 -12.66 -48.84 -13.56
C VAL A 561 -12.63 -50.36 -13.39
N LEU A 562 -11.50 -51.02 -13.66
CA LEU A 562 -11.34 -52.45 -13.43
C LEU A 562 -11.40 -52.80 -11.94
N ALA A 563 -10.78 -52.00 -11.05
CA ALA A 563 -10.86 -52.21 -9.60
C ALA A 563 -12.28 -52.00 -9.03
N LEU A 564 -13.05 -51.09 -9.62
CA LEU A 564 -14.48 -50.89 -9.32
C LEU A 564 -15.38 -52.01 -9.87
N LEU A 565 -14.99 -52.68 -10.95
CA LEU A 565 -15.71 -53.84 -11.48
C LEU A 565 -15.37 -55.13 -10.72
N VAL A 566 -14.14 -55.29 -10.23
CA VAL A 566 -13.72 -56.47 -9.45
C VAL A 566 -14.36 -56.53 -8.05
N THR A 567 -14.85 -55.41 -7.53
CA THR A 567 -15.63 -55.37 -6.27
C THR A 567 -17.10 -55.80 -6.43
N LYS A 568 -17.60 -55.99 -7.67
CA LYS A 568 -18.93 -56.58 -7.95
C LYS A 568 -18.94 -58.12 -7.94
N HIS A 569 -17.82 -58.77 -7.62
CA HIS A 569 -17.71 -60.22 -7.45
C HIS A 569 -17.26 -60.59 -6.04
N VAL A 570 -17.94 -60.04 -5.02
CA VAL A 570 -18.01 -60.68 -3.70
C VAL A 570 -19.37 -61.37 -3.63
N SER A 571 -19.31 -62.69 -3.49
CA SER A 571 -20.32 -63.66 -3.88
C SER A 571 -21.69 -63.50 -3.23
N VAL A 572 -22.72 -63.62 -4.07
CA VAL A 572 -24.04 -64.15 -3.73
C VAL A 572 -23.87 -65.57 -3.19
N SER A 573 -24.25 -65.81 -1.94
CA SER A 573 -24.73 -67.11 -1.44
C SER A 573 -25.26 -66.96 -0.02
N ILE A 574 -26.57 -66.73 0.13
CA ILE A 574 -27.34 -67.30 1.24
C ILE A 574 -28.69 -67.76 0.65
N SER A 575 -28.93 -69.05 0.82
CA SER A 575 -29.98 -69.88 0.23
C SER A 575 -31.38 -69.63 0.80
N PHE A 576 -32.40 -69.95 -0.01
CA PHE A 576 -33.77 -70.17 0.42
C PHE A 576 -33.89 -71.38 1.36
N HIS A 577 -34.48 -71.19 2.54
CA HIS A 577 -35.52 -72.05 3.14
C HIS A 577 -36.43 -71.21 4.03
#